data_AF-A0A8T0DKP0-F1
#
_entry.id   AF-A0A8T0DKP0-F1
#
_cell.length_a   1.000
_cell.length_b   1.000
_cell.length_c   1.000
_cell.angle_alpha   90.00
_cell.angle_beta   90.00
_cell.angle_gamma   90.00
#
_symmetry.space_group_name_H-M   'P 1'
#
loop_
_entity.id
_entity.type
_entity.pdbx_description
1 polymer ?
#
loop_
_entity_poly.entity_id
_entity_poly.type
_entity_poly.pdbx_seq_one_letter_code
_entity_poly.pdbx_strand_id
1 'polypeptide(L)' 'MYHRYREPACAPLLNPLAVVTLRSFHRGRERIRGTLLNDCLLGTCCFCCAMCQIDRDMKHCEKIRGYVDV' A
#
# COMPACT_ATOMS: atom_id res chain seq x y z
N MET A 1 6.53 1.47 6.59
CA MET A 1 5.29 1.33 5.79
C MET A 1 4.24 0.50 6.54
N TYR A 2 4.37 -0.82 6.69
CA TYR A 2 3.39 -1.69 7.40
C TYR A 2 3.08 -1.30 8.85
N HIS A 3 4.08 -0.83 9.60
CA HIS A 3 3.88 -0.33 10.96
C HIS A 3 2.86 0.83 11.04
N ARG A 4 2.72 1.64 9.98
CA ARG A 4 1.72 2.71 9.92
C ARG A 4 0.29 2.17 9.94
N TYR A 5 0.08 0.94 9.47
CA TYR A 5 -1.19 0.22 9.51
C TYR A 5 -1.28 -0.80 10.64
N ARG A 6 -0.35 -0.77 11.61
CA ARG A 6 -0.21 -1.77 12.68
C ARG A 6 -0.07 -3.22 12.19
N GLU A 7 0.44 -3.41 10.97
CA GLU A 7 0.72 -4.74 10.43
C GLU A 7 2.17 -5.18 10.69
N PRO A 8 2.42 -6.50 10.87
CA PRO A 8 3.76 -7.02 11.05
C PRO A 8 4.60 -6.77 9.79
N ALA A 9 5.85 -6.33 9.96
CA ALA A 9 6.76 -6.04 8.86
C ALA A 9 7.03 -7.26 7.93
N CYS A 10 6.82 -8.47 8.45
CA CYS A 10 6.97 -9.73 7.71
C CYS A 10 5.74 -10.12 6.87
N ALA A 11 4.61 -9.40 6.96
CA ALA A 11 3.42 -9.66 6.14
C ALA A 11 3.72 -9.86 4.64
N PRO A 12 4.51 -9.00 3.97
CA PRO A 12 4.91 -9.20 2.57
C PRO A 12 5.80 -10.43 2.31
N LEU A 13 6.57 -10.89 3.30
CA LEU A 13 7.45 -12.06 3.17
C LEU A 13 6.68 -13.38 3.27
N LEU A 14 5.61 -13.39 4.08
CA LEU A 14 4.78 -14.56 4.31
C LEU A 14 3.66 -14.69 3.28
N ASN A 15 3.18 -13.56 2.75
CA ASN A 15 2.13 -13.53 1.75
C ASN A 15 2.44 -12.47 0.67
N PRO A 16 2.75 -12.87 -0.57
CA PRO A 16 2.97 -11.93 -1.65
C PRO A 16 1.73 -11.07 -1.97
N LEU A 17 0.53 -11.55 -1.61
CA LEU A 17 -0.72 -10.78 -1.73
C LEU A 17 -0.87 -9.72 -0.63
N ALA A 18 -0.05 -9.73 0.43
CA ALA A 18 -0.14 -8.72 1.49
C ALA A 18 0.09 -7.31 0.94
N VAL A 19 1.00 -7.15 -0.02
CA VAL A 19 1.27 -5.84 -0.65
C VAL A 19 0.09 -5.37 -1.49
N VAL A 20 -0.49 -6.26 -2.27
CA VAL A 20 -1.66 -5.97 -3.09
C VAL A 20 -2.84 -5.60 -2.20
N THR A 21 -3.02 -6.31 -1.10
CA THR A 21 -4.09 -6.09 -0.12
C THR A 21 -3.91 -4.74 0.56
N LEU A 22 -2.73 -4.45 1.11
CA LEU A 22 -2.42 -3.18 1.75
C LEU A 22 -2.60 -2.00 0.80
N ARG A 23 -2.16 -2.17 -0.46
CA ARG A 23 -2.32 -1.16 -1.52
C ARG A 23 -3.78 -0.88 -1.84
N SER A 24 -4.56 -1.94 -2.04
CA SER A 24 -5.99 -1.84 -2.37
C SER A 24 -6.75 -1.18 -1.21
N PHE A 25 -6.41 -1.57 0.02
CA PHE A 25 -6.98 -1.00 1.24
C PHE A 25 -6.65 0.49 1.39
N HIS A 26 -5.37 0.86 1.25
CA HIS A 26 -4.93 2.27 1.28
C HIS A 26 -5.68 3.09 0.23
N ARG A 27 -5.76 2.63 -1.02
CA ARG A 27 -6.49 3.34 -2.09
C ARG A 27 -7.97 3.50 -1.80
N GLY A 28 -8.61 2.45 -1.28
CA GLY A 28 -10.03 2.49 -0.91
C GLY A 28 -10.31 3.55 0.15
N ARG A 29 -9.44 3.68 1.15
CA ARG A 29 -9.56 4.69 2.22
C ARG A 29 -9.29 6.10 1.74
N GLU A 30 -8.20 6.29 1.00
CA GLU A 30 -7.80 7.60 0.48
C GLU A 30 -8.61 8.02 -0.76
N ARG A 31 -9.61 7.22 -1.17
CA ARG A 31 -10.45 7.41 -2.37
C ARG A 31 -9.64 7.61 -3.65
N ILE A 32 -8.48 6.95 -3.73
CA ILE A 32 -7.60 6.98 -4.90
C ILE A 32 -8.17 6.04 -5.96
N ARG A 33 -8.45 6.57 -7.16
CA ARG A 33 -8.95 5.76 -8.28
C ARG A 33 -7.93 4.71 -8.71
N GLY A 34 -8.41 3.50 -8.94
CA GLY A 34 -7.60 2.36 -9.37
C GLY A 34 -8.44 1.10 -9.55
N THR A 35 -7.80 0.03 -10.02
CA THR A 35 -8.45 -1.27 -10.23
C THR A 35 -7.60 -2.36 -9.61
N LEU A 36 -8.22 -3.31 -8.91
CA LEU A 36 -7.56 -4.47 -8.30
C LEU A 36 -6.63 -5.24 -9.25
N LEU A 37 -7.01 -5.36 -10.53
CA LEU A 37 -6.18 -6.01 -11.55
C LEU A 37 -4.83 -5.32 -11.75
N ASN A 38 -4.83 -3.99 -11.81
CA ASN A 38 -3.60 -3.20 -11.98
C ASN A 38 -2.74 -3.30 -10.71
N ASP A 39 -3.37 -3.39 -9.54
CA ASP A 39 -2.70 -3.58 -8.25
C ASP A 39 -2.00 -4.94 -8.18
N CYS A 40 -2.67 -6.00 -8.65
CA CYS A 40 -2.07 -7.33 -8.81
C CYS A 40 -0.90 -7.30 -9.79
N LEU A 41 -1.09 -6.75 -10.98
CA LEU A 41 -0.05 -6.70 -12.02
C LEU A 41 1.19 -5.93 -11.55
N LEU A 42 1.02 -4.80 -10.88
CA LEU A 42 2.14 -4.05 -10.29
C LEU A 42 2.79 -4.82 -9.14
N GLY A 43 2.00 -5.50 -8.30
CA GLY A 43 2.50 -6.33 -7.21
C GLY A 43 3.31 -7.53 -7.70
N THR A 44 2.93 -8.14 -8.82
CA THR A 44 3.61 -9.31 -9.40
C THR A 44 4.77 -8.94 -10.31
N CYS A 45 4.65 -7.90 -11.15
CA CYS A 45 5.68 -7.55 -12.14
C CYS A 45 6.77 -6.62 -11.59
N CYS A 46 6.45 -5.72 -10.65
CA CYS A 46 7.46 -4.90 -9.98
C CYS A 46 7.07 -4.62 -8.52
N PHE A 47 7.29 -5.62 -7.67
CA PHE A 47 7.04 -5.53 -6.23
C PHE A 47 7.70 -4.31 -5.57
N CYS A 48 8.99 -4.06 -5.87
CA CYS A 48 9.71 -2.91 -5.31
C CYS A 48 9.09 -1.58 -5.75
N CYS A 49 8.67 -1.46 -7.02
CA CYS A 49 7.99 -0.27 -7.51
C CYS A 49 6.65 -0.06 -6.80
N ALA A 50 5.88 -1.13 -6.61
CA ALA A 50 4.61 -1.07 -5.90
C ALA A 50 4.81 -0.59 -4.45
N MET A 51 5.79 -1.12 -3.74
CA MET A 51 6.16 -0.69 -2.39
C MET A 51 6.58 0.79 -2.33
N CYS A 52 7.45 1.23 -3.24
CA CYS A 52 7.89 2.63 -3.32
C CYS A 52 6.74 3.59 -3.65
N GLN A 53 5.81 3.19 -4.51
CA GLN A 53 4.62 3.99 -4.84
C GLN A 53 3.74 4.18 -3.60
N ILE A 54 3.47 3.11 -2.85
CA ILE A 54 2.60 3.22 -1.68
C ILE A 54 3.30 4.01 -0.55
N ASP A 55 4.61 3.86 -0.32
CA ASP A 55 5.30 4.69 0.69
C ASP A 55 5.28 6.18 0.32
N ARG A 56 5.38 6.51 -0.98
CA ARG A 56 5.22 7.88 -1.47
C ARG A 56 3.79 8.40 -1.21
N ASP A 57 2.78 7.60 -1.52
CA ASP A 57 1.38 7.98 -1.32
C ASP A 57 1.08 8.17 0.17
N MET A 58 1.54 7.26 1.03
CA MET A 58 1.40 7.38 2.48
C MET A 58 2.05 8.68 3.00
N LYS A 59 3.27 9.00 2.57
CA LYS A 59 3.94 10.27 2.94
C LYS A 59 3.18 11.49 2.45
N HIS A 60 2.55 11.40 1.27
CA HIS A 60 1.76 12.48 0.73
C HIS A 60 0.47 12.69 1.54
N CYS A 61 -0.26 11.62 1.86
CA CYS A 61 -1.43 11.65 2.72
C CYS A 61 -1.09 12.15 4.13
N GLU A 62 0.02 11.67 4.71
CA GLU A 62 0.54 12.10 6.01
C GLU A 62 0.88 13.60 6.00
N LYS A 63 1.44 14.13 4.90
CA LYS A 63 1.72 15.57 4.77
C LYS A 63 0.46 16.42 4.65
N ILE A 64 -0.60 15.92 3.99
CA ILE A 64 -1.85 16.67 3.79
C ILE A 64 -2.74 16.64 5.04
N ARG A 65 -2.86 15.48 5.69
CA ARG A 65 -3.80 15.25 6.81
C ARG A 65 -3.14 15.20 8.18
N GLY A 66 -1.82 15.05 8.25
CA GLY A 66 -1.06 14.92 9.50
C GLY A 66 -0.97 13.50 10.06
N TYR A 67 -1.74 12.54 9.54
CA TYR A 67 -1.70 11.14 9.97
C TYR A 67 -2.21 10.19 8.89
N VAL A 68 -1.75 8.93 8.93
CA VAL A 68 -2.28 7.85 8.11
C VAL A 68 -3.24 7.04 8.98
N ASP A 69 -4.49 7.00 8.56
CA ASP A 69 -5.60 6.41 9.29
C ASP A 69 -5.49 4.87 9.27
N VAL A 70 -5.39 4.25 10.46
CA VAL A 70 -5.23 2.78 10.67
C VAL A 70 -6.54 2.05 10.51
#